data_AF-W8CKD5-F1
#
_entry.id   AF-W8CKD5-F1
#
_cell.length_a   1.000
_cell.length_b   1.000
_cell.length_c   1.000
_cell.angle_alpha   90.00
_cell.angle_beta   90.00
_cell.angle_gamma   90.00
#
_symmetry.space_group_name_H-M   'P 1'
#
loop_
_entity.id
_entity.type
_entity.pdbx_description
1 polymer ?
#
loop_
_entity_poly.entity_id
_entity_poly.type
_entity_poly.pdbx_seq_one_letter_code
_entity_poly.pdbx_strand_id
1 'polypeptide(L)'
;VIGTCAFGIECNTLKAPDSEFRKYGLKAFELDLVTLVKFFFASSYPKVAKKLGMRLVFRDVEEFFLNIVRETVNYRETNNVQRNDFMNLLLQIENMGKLDDTAANVGKGEIGMTQTELAAQVFIFFLAGFETSSTTQSFCLYELA
;
A
#
# COMPACT_ATOMS: atom_id res chain seq x y z
N VAL A 1 13.56 -1.71 0.15
CA VAL A 1 13.57 -0.66 1.20
C VAL A 1 12.17 -0.41 1.73
N ILE A 2 11.23 0.11 0.92
CA ILE A 2 9.88 0.47 1.39
C ILE A 2 9.13 -0.66 2.13
N GLY A 3 9.19 -1.91 1.62
CA GLY A 3 8.55 -3.06 2.28
C GLY A 3 9.02 -3.27 3.73
N THR A 4 10.32 -3.14 3.98
CA THR A 4 10.89 -3.36 5.32
C THR A 4 10.75 -2.13 6.22
N CYS A 5 10.93 -0.92 5.68
CA CYS A 5 10.88 0.31 6.47
C CYS A 5 9.46 0.78 6.79
N ALA A 6 8.56 0.76 5.79
CA ALA A 6 7.18 1.22 5.97
C ALA A 6 6.27 0.10 6.48
N PHE A 7 6.42 -1.11 5.94
CA PHE A 7 5.49 -2.21 6.24
C PHE A 7 6.02 -3.23 7.25
N GLY A 8 7.32 -3.18 7.56
CA GLY A 8 7.95 -4.13 8.47
C GLY A 8 8.07 -5.54 7.89
N ILE A 9 7.97 -5.69 6.56
CA ILE A 9 7.96 -6.98 5.85
C ILE A 9 9.33 -7.24 5.22
N GLU A 10 9.83 -8.46 5.36
CA GLU A 10 11.05 -8.90 4.70
C GLU A 10 10.73 -9.49 3.33
N CYS A 11 10.80 -8.65 2.29
CA CYS A 11 10.44 -9.06 0.92
C CYS A 11 11.57 -9.79 0.18
N ASN A 12 12.81 -9.74 0.71
CA ASN A 12 14.04 -10.32 0.16
C ASN A 12 14.24 -10.12 -1.38
N THR A 13 13.76 -8.99 -1.91
CA THR A 13 13.66 -8.73 -3.37
C THR A 13 15.03 -8.57 -4.06
N LEU A 14 16.11 -8.35 -3.31
CA LEU A 14 17.47 -8.25 -3.84
C LEU A 14 18.10 -9.62 -4.10
N LYS A 15 17.76 -10.64 -3.30
CA LYS A 15 18.27 -12.01 -3.46
C LYS A 15 17.33 -12.87 -4.28
N ALA A 16 16.03 -12.61 -4.20
CA ALA A 16 14.98 -13.34 -4.91
C ALA A 16 14.31 -12.42 -5.95
N PRO A 17 14.77 -12.42 -7.21
CA PRO A 17 14.19 -11.57 -8.26
C PRO A 17 12.74 -11.95 -8.62
N ASP A 18 12.32 -13.18 -8.32
CA ASP A 18 10.96 -13.68 -8.57
C ASP A 18 10.02 -13.55 -7.36
N SER A 19 10.36 -12.69 -6.39
CA SER A 19 9.47 -12.49 -5.24
C SER A 19 8.12 -11.92 -5.67
N GLU A 20 7.04 -12.39 -5.03
CA GLU A 20 5.68 -11.91 -5.32
C GLU A 20 5.56 -10.40 -5.13
N PHE A 21 6.24 -9.87 -4.11
CA PHE A 21 6.31 -8.44 -3.85
C PHE A 21 6.89 -7.65 -5.02
N ARG A 22 7.93 -8.17 -5.69
CA ARG A 22 8.49 -7.53 -6.89
C ARG A 22 7.54 -7.69 -8.08
N LYS A 23 6.98 -8.89 -8.28
CA LYS A 23 6.07 -9.18 -9.39
C LYS A 23 4.82 -8.29 -9.37
N TYR A 24 4.06 -8.31 -8.27
CA TYR A 24 2.85 -7.50 -8.14
C TYR A 24 3.17 -6.01 -7.96
N GLY A 25 4.32 -5.69 -7.36
CA GLY A 25 4.81 -4.32 -7.27
C GLY A 25 5.07 -3.69 -8.63
N LEU A 26 5.68 -4.42 -9.57
CA LEU A 26 5.86 -3.97 -10.96
C LEU A 26 4.54 -3.94 -11.73
N LYS A 27 3.70 -4.98 -11.57
CA LYS A 27 2.39 -5.06 -12.21
C LYS A 27 1.48 -3.90 -11.84
N ALA A 28 1.63 -3.34 -10.64
CA ALA A 28 0.87 -2.17 -10.20
C ALA A 28 1.12 -0.90 -11.06
N PHE A 29 2.23 -0.85 -11.79
CA PHE A 29 2.57 0.24 -12.72
C PHE A 29 2.38 -0.13 -14.20
N GLU A 30 1.91 -1.34 -14.51
CA GLU A 30 1.59 -1.71 -15.87
C GLU A 30 0.34 -0.96 -16.35
N LEU A 31 0.51 -0.15 -17.39
CA LEU A 31 -0.57 0.58 -18.05
C LEU A 31 -0.88 -0.09 -19.38
N ASP A 32 -1.90 -0.95 -19.40
CA ASP A 32 -2.47 -1.41 -20.67
C ASP A 32 -3.44 -0.36 -21.24
N LEU A 33 -3.67 -0.41 -22.56
CA LEU A 33 -4.58 0.51 -23.24
C LEU A 33 -6.00 0.47 -22.65
N VAL A 34 -6.42 -0.71 -22.15
CA VAL A 34 -7.72 -0.89 -21.52
C VAL A 34 -7.79 -0.14 -20.19
N THR A 35 -6.76 -0.23 -19.33
CA THR A 35 -6.70 0.53 -18.06
C THR A 35 -6.62 2.02 -18.31
N LEU A 36 -5.89 2.45 -19.35
CA LEU A 36 -5.85 3.86 -19.72
C LEU A 36 -7.23 4.39 -20.12
N VAL A 37 -7.96 3.66 -20.98
CA VAL A 37 -9.33 4.01 -21.37
C VAL A 37 -10.27 4.01 -20.16
N LYS A 38 -10.16 3.00 -19.28
CA LYS A 38 -10.93 2.96 -18.03
C LYS A 38 -10.62 4.15 -17.13
N PHE A 39 -9.36 4.54 -17.03
CA PHE A 39 -8.91 5.68 -16.22
C PHE A 39 -9.51 6.99 -16.75
N PHE A 40 -9.39 7.25 -18.06
CA PHE A 40 -10.01 8.42 -18.69
C PHE A 40 -11.53 8.43 -18.51
N PHE A 41 -12.19 7.28 -18.74
CA PHE A 41 -13.64 7.17 -18.57
C PHE A 41 -14.06 7.39 -17.11
N ALA A 42 -13.34 6.82 -16.14
CA ALA A 42 -13.62 6.99 -14.72
C ALA A 42 -13.39 8.43 -14.25
N SER A 43 -12.40 9.12 -14.83
CA SER A 43 -12.13 10.54 -14.57
C SER A 43 -13.23 11.44 -15.15
N SER A 44 -13.66 11.20 -16.39
CA SER A 44 -14.72 12.00 -17.04
C SER A 44 -16.12 11.70 -16.51
N TYR A 45 -16.42 10.45 -16.16
CA TYR A 45 -17.76 9.98 -15.74
C TYR A 45 -17.73 9.15 -14.45
N PRO A 46 -17.32 9.75 -13.31
CA PRO A 46 -17.09 9.02 -12.06
C PRO A 46 -18.33 8.32 -11.52
N LYS A 47 -19.52 8.93 -11.65
CA LYS A 47 -20.79 8.33 -11.21
C LYS A 47 -21.15 7.09 -12.01
N VAL A 48 -20.90 7.12 -13.33
CA VAL A 48 -21.19 5.99 -14.22
C VAL A 48 -20.19 4.88 -13.98
N ALA A 49 -18.89 5.21 -13.87
CA ALA A 49 -17.85 4.25 -13.56
C ALA A 49 -18.09 3.53 -12.23
N LYS A 50 -18.51 4.27 -11.19
CA LYS A 50 -18.91 3.68 -9.90
C LYS A 50 -20.11 2.75 -10.02
N LYS A 51 -21.14 3.12 -10.79
CA LYS A 51 -22.33 2.28 -11.02
C LYS A 51 -22.02 1.01 -11.82
N LEU A 52 -21.07 1.08 -12.75
CA LEU A 52 -20.60 -0.07 -13.52
C LEU A 52 -19.62 -0.97 -12.74
N GLY A 53 -19.25 -0.60 -11.51
CA GLY A 53 -18.28 -1.34 -10.71
C GLY A 53 -16.89 -1.39 -11.34
N MET A 54 -16.51 -0.33 -12.07
CA MET A 54 -15.26 -0.29 -12.81
C MET A 54 -14.06 -0.30 -11.86
N ARG A 55 -13.14 -1.23 -12.07
CA ARG A 55 -11.89 -1.33 -11.32
C ARG A 55 -10.72 -0.83 -12.16
N LEU A 56 -9.93 0.06 -11.58
CA LEU A 56 -8.72 0.62 -12.19
C LEU A 56 -7.47 -0.19 -11.85
N VAL A 57 -7.47 -0.86 -10.69
CA VAL A 57 -6.39 -1.74 -10.27
C VAL A 57 -6.71 -3.16 -10.71
N PHE A 58 -5.69 -3.89 -11.18
CA PHE A 58 -5.83 -5.32 -11.48
C PHE A 58 -6.21 -6.11 -10.22
N ARG A 59 -7.14 -7.06 -10.36
CA ARG A 59 -7.70 -7.80 -9.23
C ARG A 59 -6.65 -8.56 -8.42
N ASP A 60 -5.65 -9.13 -9.08
CA ASP A 60 -4.58 -9.87 -8.42
C ASP A 60 -3.62 -8.95 -7.65
N VAL A 61 -3.39 -7.73 -8.15
CA VAL A 61 -2.65 -6.69 -7.41
C VAL A 61 -3.47 -6.24 -6.19
N GLU A 62 -4.76 -5.96 -6.36
CA GLU A 62 -5.68 -5.62 -5.27
C GLU A 62 -5.66 -6.69 -4.15
N GLU A 63 -5.80 -7.96 -4.54
CA GLU A 63 -5.81 -9.10 -3.63
C GLU A 63 -4.47 -9.28 -2.92
N PHE A 64 -3.35 -9.10 -3.62
CA PHE A 64 -2.02 -9.16 -3.04
C PHE A 64 -1.81 -8.13 -1.92
N PHE A 65 -2.15 -6.86 -2.16
CA PHE A 65 -1.98 -5.81 -1.15
C PHE A 65 -2.95 -5.96 0.01
N LEU A 66 -4.20 -6.37 -0.24
CA LEU A 66 -5.17 -6.69 0.82
C LEU A 66 -4.67 -7.84 1.71
N ASN A 67 -4.14 -8.91 1.11
CA ASN A 67 -3.62 -10.06 1.85
C ASN A 67 -2.39 -9.68 2.68
N ILE A 68 -1.44 -8.94 2.10
CA ILE A 68 -0.27 -8.43 2.83
C ILE A 68 -0.67 -7.66 4.08
N VAL A 69 -1.62 -6.74 3.95
CA VAL A 69 -2.05 -5.91 5.07
C VAL A 69 -2.75 -6.75 6.12
N ARG A 70 -3.70 -7.58 5.70
CA ARG A 70 -4.40 -8.51 6.60
C ARG A 70 -3.44 -9.42 7.36
N GLU A 71 -2.49 -10.04 6.67
CA GLU A 71 -1.50 -10.92 7.31
C GLU A 71 -0.60 -10.16 8.27
N THR A 72 -0.15 -8.96 7.89
CA THR A 72 0.71 -8.13 8.73
C THR A 72 -0.02 -7.67 9.99
N VAL A 73 -1.28 -7.25 9.87
CA VAL A 73 -2.11 -6.86 11.01
C VAL A 73 -2.33 -8.06 11.94
N ASN A 74 -2.84 -9.18 11.39
CA ASN A 74 -3.09 -10.40 12.18
C ASN A 74 -1.84 -10.88 12.91
N TYR A 75 -0.68 -10.87 12.23
CA TYR A 75 0.60 -11.27 12.83
C TYR A 75 0.97 -10.37 14.01
N ARG A 76 0.83 -9.05 13.86
CA ARG A 76 1.20 -8.08 14.90
C ARG A 76 0.28 -8.15 16.11
N GLU A 77 -1.02 -8.30 15.89
CA GLU A 77 -2.01 -8.46 16.98
C GLU A 77 -1.80 -9.77 17.74
N THR A 78 -1.58 -10.88 17.03
CA THR A 78 -1.41 -12.20 17.65
C THR A 78 -0.11 -12.31 18.44
N ASN A 79 0.98 -11.72 17.93
CA ASN A 79 2.32 -11.83 18.52
C ASN A 79 2.69 -10.61 19.39
N ASN A 80 1.76 -9.65 19.55
CA ASN A 80 1.98 -8.40 20.26
C ASN A 80 3.24 -7.64 19.80
N VAL A 81 3.47 -7.61 18.49
CA VAL A 81 4.65 -6.99 17.88
C VAL A 81 4.37 -5.52 17.61
N GLN A 82 5.06 -4.65 18.33
CA GLN A 82 5.05 -3.22 18.09
C GLN A 82 6.35 -2.79 17.39
N ARG A 83 6.22 -2.12 16.25
CA ARG A 83 7.34 -1.56 15.50
C ARG A 83 7.04 -0.11 15.16
N ASN A 84 8.02 0.77 15.29
CA ASN A 84 7.83 2.18 14.96
C ASN A 84 7.92 2.38 13.43
N ASP A 85 6.86 1.99 12.73
CA ASP A 85 6.74 2.09 11.27
C ASP A 85 5.35 2.59 10.83
N PHE A 86 5.18 2.78 9.53
CA PHE A 86 3.95 3.28 8.95
C PHE A 86 2.75 2.35 9.21
N MET A 87 2.96 1.03 9.17
CA MET A 87 1.91 0.06 9.51
C MET A 87 1.41 0.21 10.95
N ASN A 88 2.29 0.55 11.90
CA ASN A 88 1.88 0.78 13.28
C ASN A 88 1.06 2.06 13.44
N LEU A 89 1.36 3.11 12.67
CA LEU A 89 0.52 4.31 12.63
C LEU A 89 -0.88 3.99 12.07
N LEU A 90 -0.95 3.16 11.03
CA LEU A 90 -2.22 2.71 10.46
C LEU A 90 -3.05 1.87 11.45
N LEU A 91 -2.40 0.95 12.18
CA LEU A 91 -3.03 0.15 13.24
C LEU A 91 -3.57 1.02 14.40
N GLN A 92 -2.86 2.09 14.74
CA GLN A 92 -3.34 3.05 15.75
C GLN A 92 -4.60 3.78 15.28
N ILE A 93 -4.64 4.19 14.01
CA ILE A 93 -5.82 4.86 13.44
C ILE A 93 -7.01 3.88 13.32
N GLU A 94 -6.77 2.62 12.94
CA GLU A 94 -7.82 1.59 12.92
C GLU A 94 -8.43 1.38 14.31
N ASN A 95 -7.59 1.23 15.34
CA ASN A 95 -8.04 0.87 16.69
C ASN A 95 -8.56 2.06 17.50
N MET A 96 -7.96 3.25 17.35
CA MET A 96 -8.24 4.43 18.19
C MET A 96 -8.96 5.56 17.44
N GLY A 97 -9.02 5.50 16.11
CA GLY A 97 -9.55 6.59 15.28
C GLY A 97 -8.64 7.81 15.16
N LYS A 98 -7.55 7.88 15.93
CA LYS A 98 -6.60 9.01 15.98
C LYS A 98 -5.17 8.51 16.19
N LEU A 99 -4.21 9.36 15.84
CA LEU A 99 -2.82 9.21 16.24
C LEU A 99 -2.63 9.90 17.60
N ASP A 100 -2.16 9.16 18.60
CA ASP A 100 -1.86 9.72 19.92
C ASP A 100 -0.45 9.27 20.32
N ASP A 101 0.44 10.24 20.55
CA ASP A 101 1.81 9.97 21.04
C ASP A 101 1.81 9.45 22.49
N THR A 102 0.67 9.57 23.19
CA THR A 102 0.46 9.03 24.53
C THR A 102 -0.56 7.89 24.48
N ALA A 103 -0.06 6.65 24.51
CA ALA A 103 -0.83 5.39 24.44
C ALA A 103 -1.85 5.16 25.59
N ALA A 104 -2.29 6.18 26.32
CA ALA A 104 -3.00 6.06 27.59
C ALA A 104 -4.46 6.54 27.61
N ASN A 105 -4.96 7.25 26.59
CA ASN A 105 -6.33 7.75 26.61
C ASN A 105 -7.26 6.97 25.68
N VAL A 106 -7.78 5.85 26.23
CA VAL A 106 -8.90 5.07 25.67
C VAL A 106 -10.18 5.90 25.75
N GLY A 107 -10.32 6.87 24.86
CA GLY A 107 -11.59 7.49 24.52
C GLY A 107 -12.03 6.98 23.16
N LYS A 108 -13.19 6.30 23.09
CA LYS A 108 -13.88 5.99 21.83
C LYS A 108 -14.25 7.32 21.15
N GLY A 109 -13.33 7.89 20.37
CA GLY A 109 -13.45 9.25 19.85
C GLY A 109 -13.94 9.32 18.41
N GLU A 110 -13.44 8.49 17.50
CA GLU A 110 -13.66 8.68 16.06
C GLU A 110 -13.76 7.34 15.32
N ILE A 111 -14.41 7.34 14.14
CA ILE A 111 -14.51 6.17 13.26
C ILE A 111 -13.12 5.91 12.68
N GLY A 112 -12.45 4.84 13.12
CA GLY A 112 -11.17 4.40 12.57
C GLY A 112 -11.30 3.92 11.13
N MET A 113 -10.15 3.82 10.44
CA MET A 113 -10.11 3.29 9.08
C MET A 113 -10.38 1.78 9.07
N THR A 114 -11.12 1.33 8.07
CA THR A 114 -11.32 -0.09 7.78
C THR A 114 -10.04 -0.73 7.22
N GLN A 115 -9.89 -2.05 7.37
CA GLN A 115 -8.79 -2.82 6.76
C GLN A 115 -8.60 -2.54 5.26
N THR A 116 -9.68 -2.34 4.51
CA THR A 116 -9.62 -1.99 3.09
C THR A 116 -9.04 -0.59 2.88
N GLU A 117 -9.38 0.38 3.73
CA GLU A 117 -8.81 1.72 3.69
C GLU A 117 -7.33 1.70 4.10
N LEU A 118 -6.94 0.89 5.09
CA LEU A 118 -5.54 0.65 5.43
C LEU A 118 -4.76 0.11 4.24
N ALA A 119 -5.30 -0.92 3.57
CA ALA A 119 -4.69 -1.48 2.37
C ALA A 119 -4.58 -0.47 1.23
N ALA A 120 -5.58 0.41 1.05
CA ALA A 120 -5.52 1.50 0.09
C ALA A 120 -4.37 2.49 0.41
N GLN A 121 -4.18 2.86 1.68
CA GLN A 121 -3.08 3.73 2.10
C GLN A 121 -1.71 3.07 1.88
N VAL A 122 -1.57 1.80 2.26
CA VAL A 122 -0.36 1.00 2.02
C VAL A 122 -0.04 0.94 0.53
N PHE A 123 -1.05 0.70 -0.30
CA PHE A 123 -0.89 0.63 -1.75
C PHE A 123 -0.40 1.96 -2.34
N ILE A 124 -1.02 3.09 -1.98
CA ILE A 124 -0.61 4.42 -2.49
C ILE A 124 0.80 4.79 -2.00
N PHE A 125 1.13 4.53 -0.74
CA PHE A 125 2.49 4.77 -0.23
C PHE A 125 3.52 3.91 -0.96
N PHE A 126 3.20 2.65 -1.24
CA PHE A 126 4.05 1.79 -2.05
C PHE A 126 4.28 2.38 -3.44
N LEU A 127 3.21 2.77 -4.14
CA LEU A 127 3.32 3.34 -5.48
C LEU A 127 4.21 4.60 -5.49
N ALA A 128 3.93 5.53 -4.57
CA ALA A 128 4.65 6.78 -4.48
C ALA A 128 6.14 6.57 -4.16
N GLY A 129 6.49 5.59 -3.33
CA GLY A 129 7.86 5.36 -2.90
C GLY A 129 8.69 4.41 -3.76
N PHE A 130 8.05 3.48 -4.47
CA PHE A 130 8.75 2.46 -5.25
C PHE A 130 9.30 3.02 -6.56
N GLU A 131 8.43 3.47 -7.47
CA GLU A 131 8.82 3.88 -8.81
C GLU A 131 9.67 5.15 -8.77
N THR A 132 9.17 6.21 -8.13
CA THR A 132 9.85 7.52 -8.11
C THR A 132 11.29 7.43 -7.59
N SER A 133 11.50 6.77 -6.45
CA SER A 133 12.83 6.65 -5.84
C SER A 133 13.76 5.78 -6.67
N SER A 134 13.24 4.69 -7.26
CA SER A 134 14.05 3.81 -8.12
C SER A 134 14.47 4.50 -9.42
N THR A 135 13.57 5.28 -10.02
CA THR A 135 13.82 6.07 -11.22
C THR A 135 14.84 7.18 -10.93
N THR A 136 14.66 7.94 -9.85
CA THR A 136 15.62 8.98 -9.43
C THR A 136 17.01 8.40 -9.16
N GLN A 137 17.11 7.27 -8.45
CA GLN A 137 18.41 6.62 -8.20
C GLN A 137 19.07 6.17 -9.50
N SER A 138 18.30 5.63 -10.45
CA SER A 138 18.81 5.18 -11.74
C SER A 138 19.38 6.34 -12.56
N PHE A 139 18.66 7.47 -12.64
CA PHE A 139 19.15 8.68 -13.32
C PHE A 139 20.36 9.30 -12.62
N CYS A 140 20.36 9.36 -11.30
CA CYS A 140 21.50 9.85 -10.53
C CYS A 140 22.77 9.04 -10.85
N LEU A 141 22.68 7.70 -10.85
CA LEU A 141 23.80 6.84 -11.20
C LEU A 141 24.22 6.97 -12.66
N TYR A 142 23.28 7.20 -13.57
CA TYR A 142 23.58 7.44 -14.99
C TYR A 142 24.39 8.73 -15.19
N GLU A 143 24.03 9.83 -14.52
CA GLU A 143 24.75 11.11 -14.63
C GLU A 143 26.13 11.10 -13.93
N LEU A 144 26.37 10.15 -13.02
CA LEU A 144 27.65 9.97 -12.33
C LEU A 144 28.66 9.11 -13.10
N ALA A 145 28.20 8.34 -14.10
CA ALA A 145 29.01 7.41 -14.88
C ALA A 145 29.71 8.10 -16.07
#